data_AF-A0A1G8F0Q8-F1
#
_entry.id   AF-A0A1G8F0Q8-F1
#
_cell.length_a   1.000
_cell.length_b   1.000
_cell.length_c   1.000
_cell.angle_alpha   90.00
_cell.angle_beta   90.00
_cell.angle_gamma   90.00
#
_symmetry.space_group_name_H-M   'P 1'
#
loop_
_entity.id
_entity.type
_entity.pdbx_description
1 polymer ?
#
loop_
_entity_poly.entity_id
_entity_poly.type
_entity_poly.pdbx_seq_one_letter_code
_entity_poly.pdbx_strand_id
1 'polypeptide(L)'
;MGKKRGPKYEQIIEAAVRVIARNGYHHAQVSKIAKDAGVADGTIYLYFNNKEDILISLFEEKMSYFVEKIRMQLKEAETIEDQLKTLVTMHFKQLAANQEYAVVTQLELRQSSSALRQRINEVLKDYLWLIESIIIRGKEKEAFSPHLNEKLARQMIFGTLDEVTTNWVMKDCKYDLEAFSEPIYEMLLHGFKAGVKT
;
A
#
# COMPACT_ATOMS: atom_id res chain seq x y z
N MET A 1 -6.57 -6.85 -25.86
CA MET A 1 -5.15 -6.57 -26.18
C MET A 1 -4.44 -6.29 -24.88
N GLY A 2 -3.31 -6.96 -24.59
CA GLY A 2 -2.52 -6.69 -23.38
C GLY A 2 -1.96 -5.26 -23.39
N LYS A 3 -1.91 -4.61 -22.22
CA LYS A 3 -1.32 -3.27 -22.07
C LYS A 3 0.13 -3.31 -22.56
N LYS A 4 0.52 -2.35 -23.41
CA LYS A 4 1.95 -2.17 -23.74
C LYS A 4 2.72 -1.89 -22.45
N ARG A 5 3.85 -2.57 -22.26
CA ARG A 5 4.78 -2.35 -21.14
C ARG A 5 6.11 -1.83 -21.69
N GLY A 6 6.95 -1.26 -20.83
CA GLY A 6 8.29 -0.75 -21.18
C GLY A 6 8.58 0.65 -20.59
N PRO A 7 9.71 1.27 -20.93
CA PRO A 7 10.19 2.49 -20.26
C PRO A 7 9.18 3.66 -20.28
N LYS A 8 8.45 3.83 -21.38
CA LYS A 8 7.40 4.87 -21.47
C LYS A 8 6.21 4.60 -20.55
N TYR A 9 5.87 3.33 -20.33
CA TYR A 9 4.80 2.97 -19.40
C TYR A 9 5.18 3.41 -17.97
N GLU A 10 6.38 3.07 -17.54
CA GLU A 10 6.92 3.46 -16.22
C GLU A 10 6.98 4.99 -16.07
N GLN A 11 7.47 5.71 -17.09
CA GLN A 11 7.49 7.18 -17.11
C GLN A 11 6.10 7.79 -16.93
N ILE A 12 5.09 7.24 -17.62
CA ILE A 12 3.70 7.72 -17.51
C ILE A 12 3.15 7.44 -16.11
N ILE A 13 3.45 6.29 -15.52
CA ILE A 13 2.97 5.92 -14.19
C ILE A 13 3.60 6.82 -13.12
N GLU A 14 4.90 7.09 -13.21
CA GLU A 14 5.57 8.04 -12.30
C GLU A 14 5.04 9.46 -12.44
N ALA A 15 4.81 9.93 -13.67
CA ALA A 15 4.18 11.21 -13.92
C ALA A 15 2.74 11.27 -13.37
N ALA A 16 1.99 10.18 -13.49
CA ALA A 16 0.66 10.08 -12.93
C ALA A 16 0.68 10.19 -11.40
N VAL A 17 1.62 9.54 -10.70
CA VAL A 17 1.81 9.70 -9.24
C VAL A 17 1.98 11.19 -8.90
N ARG A 18 2.94 11.88 -9.54
CA ARG A 18 3.21 13.30 -9.28
C ARG A 18 2.01 14.19 -9.54
N VAL A 19 1.38 14.03 -10.70
CA VAL A 19 0.27 14.90 -11.11
C VAL A 19 -0.96 14.66 -10.24
N ILE A 20 -1.29 13.41 -9.90
CA ILE A 20 -2.42 13.07 -9.04
C ILE A 20 -2.16 13.55 -7.61
N ALA A 21 -0.98 13.32 -7.05
CA ALA A 21 -0.64 13.78 -5.70
C ALA A 21 -0.74 15.31 -5.56
N ARG A 22 -0.32 16.07 -6.58
CA ARG A 22 -0.29 17.54 -6.53
C ARG A 22 -1.64 18.20 -6.84
N ASN A 23 -2.47 17.59 -7.67
CA ASN A 23 -3.71 18.21 -8.17
C ASN A 23 -4.98 17.54 -7.62
N GLY A 24 -4.85 16.37 -7.00
CA GLY A 24 -5.95 15.45 -6.76
C GLY A 24 -6.39 14.71 -8.03
N TYR A 25 -6.92 13.50 -7.88
CA TYR A 25 -7.34 12.62 -8.97
C TYR A 25 -8.38 13.28 -9.88
N HIS A 26 -9.35 14.00 -9.31
CA HIS A 26 -10.40 14.63 -10.11
C HIS A 26 -9.86 15.74 -11.02
N HIS A 27 -8.87 16.52 -10.58
CA HIS A 27 -8.26 17.61 -11.37
C HIS A 27 -7.00 17.23 -12.14
N ALA A 28 -6.48 16.00 -11.96
CA ALA A 28 -5.45 15.41 -12.79
C ALA A 28 -6.02 15.14 -14.19
N GLN A 29 -5.59 15.90 -15.20
CA GLN A 29 -5.97 15.68 -16.59
C GLN A 29 -4.93 14.80 -17.29
N VAL A 30 -5.36 13.98 -18.25
CA VAL A 30 -4.45 13.12 -19.02
C VAL A 30 -3.36 13.92 -19.74
N SER A 31 -3.69 15.11 -20.25
CA SER A 31 -2.74 16.04 -20.86
C SER A 31 -1.67 16.55 -19.88
N LYS A 32 -2.03 16.79 -18.61
CA LYS A 32 -1.06 17.15 -17.55
C LYS A 32 -0.09 16.00 -17.29
N ILE A 33 -0.60 14.75 -17.26
CA ILE A 33 0.22 13.55 -17.10
C ILE A 33 1.16 13.38 -18.29
N ALA A 34 0.66 13.55 -19.52
CA ALA A 34 1.48 13.49 -20.74
C ALA A 34 2.61 14.52 -20.72
N LYS A 35 2.29 15.77 -20.37
CA LYS A 35 3.25 16.85 -20.25
C LYS A 35 4.32 16.55 -19.19
N ASP A 36 3.92 16.08 -18.01
CA ASP A 36 4.85 15.74 -16.92
C ASP A 36 5.73 14.51 -17.26
N ALA A 37 5.19 13.55 -18.03
CA ALA A 37 5.93 12.40 -18.54
C ALA A 37 6.86 12.73 -19.73
N GLY A 38 6.80 13.95 -20.28
CA GLY A 38 7.57 14.33 -21.46
C GLY A 38 7.15 13.61 -22.75
N VAL A 39 5.87 13.22 -22.87
CA VAL A 39 5.32 12.53 -24.04
C VAL A 39 4.16 13.31 -24.66
N ALA A 40 3.87 13.07 -25.93
CA ALA A 40 2.67 13.62 -26.56
C ALA A 40 1.40 12.95 -26.01
N ASP A 41 0.28 13.68 -25.91
CA ASP A 41 -1.02 13.20 -25.40
C ASP A 41 -1.46 11.87 -26.05
N GLY A 42 -1.32 11.76 -27.38
CA GLY A 42 -1.62 10.53 -28.12
C GLY A 42 -0.82 9.31 -27.67
N THR A 43 0.37 9.52 -27.09
CA THR A 43 1.20 8.44 -26.53
C THR A 43 0.51 7.79 -25.34
N ILE A 44 -0.16 8.55 -24.47
CA ILE A 44 -0.85 7.99 -23.30
C ILE A 44 -1.89 6.96 -23.74
N TYR A 45 -2.65 7.28 -24.78
CA TYR A 45 -3.71 6.42 -25.31
C TYR A 45 -3.21 5.14 -25.98
N LEU A 46 -1.89 5.02 -26.24
CA LEU A 46 -1.27 3.75 -26.65
C LEU A 46 -1.08 2.77 -25.48
N TYR A 47 -1.11 3.27 -24.23
CA TYR A 47 -0.85 2.50 -23.01
C TYR A 47 -2.09 2.38 -22.11
N PHE A 48 -2.94 3.41 -22.09
CA PHE A 48 -4.07 3.52 -21.16
C PHE A 48 -5.32 4.00 -21.87
N ASN A 49 -6.47 3.40 -21.56
CA ASN A 49 -7.73 3.75 -22.20
C ASN A 49 -8.28 5.11 -21.73
N ASN A 50 -8.09 5.41 -20.44
CA ASN A 50 -8.59 6.63 -19.80
C ASN A 50 -7.85 6.86 -18.47
N LYS A 51 -8.21 7.93 -17.76
CA LYS A 51 -7.62 8.30 -16.47
C LYS A 51 -7.81 7.24 -15.38
N GLU A 52 -8.97 6.57 -15.36
CA GLU A 52 -9.22 5.50 -14.39
C GLU A 52 -8.28 4.31 -14.64
N ASP A 53 -8.05 3.97 -15.91
CA ASP A 53 -7.12 2.92 -16.29
C ASP A 53 -5.67 3.26 -15.90
N ILE A 54 -5.27 4.54 -15.97
CA ILE A 54 -3.97 5.01 -15.45
C ILE A 54 -3.90 4.79 -13.93
N LEU A 55 -4.92 5.23 -13.17
CA LEU A 55 -4.94 5.12 -11.71
C LEU A 55 -4.85 3.66 -11.25
N ILE A 56 -5.66 2.78 -11.85
CA ILE A 56 -5.65 1.35 -11.50
C ILE A 56 -4.32 0.71 -11.90
N SER A 57 -3.79 1.01 -13.09
CA SER A 57 -2.50 0.49 -13.53
C SER A 57 -1.35 0.88 -12.60
N LEU A 58 -1.34 2.14 -12.16
CA LEU A 58 -0.39 2.67 -11.19
C LEU A 58 -0.48 1.90 -9.89
N PHE A 59 -1.70 1.67 -9.39
CA PHE A 59 -1.89 0.96 -8.15
C PHE A 59 -1.50 -0.53 -8.27
N GLU A 60 -1.89 -1.20 -9.35
CA GLU A 60 -1.50 -2.58 -9.67
C GLU A 60 0.03 -2.75 -9.67
N GLU A 61 0.75 -1.89 -10.38
CA GLU A 61 2.20 -1.99 -10.52
C GLU A 61 2.92 -1.75 -9.19
N LYS A 62 2.55 -0.66 -8.49
CA LYS A 62 3.19 -0.31 -7.22
C LYS A 62 2.85 -1.31 -6.10
N MET A 63 1.61 -1.80 -6.05
CA MET A 63 1.19 -2.81 -5.07
C MET A 63 1.86 -4.15 -5.33
N SER A 64 1.98 -4.59 -6.59
CA SER A 64 2.68 -5.82 -6.94
C SER A 64 4.16 -5.75 -6.52
N TYR A 65 4.85 -4.66 -6.84
CA TYR A 65 6.23 -4.44 -6.40
C TYR A 65 6.36 -4.42 -4.87
N PHE A 66 5.42 -3.75 -4.19
CA PHE A 66 5.36 -3.68 -2.73
C PHE A 66 5.20 -5.05 -2.08
N VAL A 67 4.23 -5.85 -2.55
CA VAL A 67 4.00 -7.22 -2.07
C VAL A 67 5.22 -8.11 -2.29
N GLU A 68 5.84 -8.05 -3.47
CA GLU A 68 7.05 -8.83 -3.75
C GLU A 68 8.23 -8.45 -2.86
N LYS A 69 8.41 -7.15 -2.59
CA LYS A 69 9.44 -6.67 -1.65
C LYS A 69 9.23 -7.17 -0.24
N ILE A 70 8.00 -7.17 0.25
CA ILE A 70 7.69 -7.73 1.57
C ILE A 70 7.95 -9.24 1.56
N ARG A 71 7.44 -9.98 0.56
CA ARG A 71 7.64 -11.43 0.44
C ARG A 71 9.11 -11.83 0.48
N MET A 72 9.99 -11.06 -0.16
CA MET A 72 11.42 -11.30 -0.09
C MET A 72 11.97 -11.10 1.32
N GLN A 73 11.62 -10.00 2.00
CA GLN A 73 12.11 -9.74 3.36
C GLN A 73 11.56 -10.72 4.40
N LEU A 74 10.31 -11.19 4.24
CA LEU A 74 9.73 -12.18 5.15
C LEU A 74 10.48 -13.53 5.15
N LYS A 75 11.24 -13.84 4.09
CA LYS A 75 12.05 -15.07 4.02
C LYS A 75 13.27 -15.01 4.92
N GLU A 76 13.74 -13.80 5.24
CA GLU A 76 14.92 -13.57 6.08
C GLU A 76 14.55 -13.51 7.58
N ALA A 77 13.26 -13.45 7.93
CA ALA A 77 12.80 -13.42 9.31
C ALA A 77 12.85 -14.82 9.97
N GLU A 78 13.38 -14.88 11.20
CA GLU A 78 13.57 -16.12 11.95
C GLU A 78 12.26 -16.65 12.57
N THR A 79 11.45 -15.75 13.14
CA THR A 79 10.19 -16.09 13.81
C THR A 79 8.95 -15.54 13.07
N ILE A 80 7.75 -15.97 13.46
CA ILE A 80 6.51 -15.40 12.87
C ILE A 80 6.27 -13.97 13.37
N GLU A 81 6.67 -13.71 14.61
CA GLU A 81 6.69 -12.41 15.24
C GLU A 81 7.60 -11.45 14.46
N ASP A 82 8.78 -11.90 14.05
CA ASP A 82 9.69 -11.14 13.18
C ASP A 82 9.08 -10.90 11.79
N GLN A 83 8.31 -11.86 11.27
CA GLN A 83 7.57 -11.66 10.01
C GLN A 83 6.51 -10.57 10.14
N LEU A 84 5.77 -10.52 11.24
CA LEU A 84 4.82 -9.44 11.50
C LEU A 84 5.54 -8.09 11.64
N LYS A 85 6.63 -8.04 12.40
CA LYS A 85 7.47 -6.84 12.55
C LYS A 85 8.02 -6.34 11.21
N THR A 86 8.50 -7.27 10.38
CA THR A 86 8.99 -6.99 9.03
C THR A 86 7.89 -6.42 8.14
N LEU A 87 6.67 -6.98 8.20
CA LEU A 87 5.53 -6.47 7.43
C LEU A 87 5.18 -5.03 7.84
N VAL A 88 5.08 -4.75 9.15
CA VAL A 88 4.80 -3.41 9.68
C VAL A 88 5.88 -2.42 9.25
N THR A 89 7.15 -2.79 9.42
CA THR A 89 8.31 -1.96 9.07
C THR A 89 8.33 -1.65 7.58
N MET A 90 8.15 -2.66 6.74
CA MET A 90 8.17 -2.49 5.28
C MET A 90 6.99 -1.66 4.78
N HIS A 91 5.81 -1.75 5.42
CA HIS A 91 4.66 -0.92 5.07
C HIS A 91 4.97 0.57 5.23
N PHE A 92 5.44 0.97 6.42
CA PHE A 92 5.77 2.36 6.70
C PHE A 92 6.97 2.84 5.88
N LYS A 93 8.04 2.03 5.77
CA LYS A 93 9.23 2.37 4.98
C LYS A 93 8.92 2.66 3.51
N GLN A 94 8.06 1.86 2.88
CA GLN A 94 7.74 2.03 1.46
C GLN A 94 6.90 3.28 1.20
N LEU A 95 5.99 3.64 2.11
CA LEU A 95 5.18 4.86 1.99
C LEU A 95 5.99 6.11 2.37
N ALA A 96 6.88 6.01 3.36
CA ALA A 96 7.81 7.08 3.72
C ALA A 96 8.79 7.41 2.58
N ALA A 97 9.25 6.40 1.83
CA ALA A 97 10.16 6.55 0.71
C ALA A 97 9.58 7.34 -0.47
N ASN A 98 8.25 7.44 -0.60
CA ASN A 98 7.60 8.21 -1.65
C ASN A 98 6.29 8.86 -1.15
N GLN A 99 6.42 10.09 -0.66
CA GLN A 99 5.30 10.87 -0.12
C GLN A 99 4.20 11.14 -1.15
N GLU A 100 4.54 11.37 -2.42
CA GLU A 100 3.53 11.58 -3.48
C GLU A 100 2.70 10.30 -3.68
N TYR A 101 3.35 9.13 -3.67
CA TYR A 101 2.64 7.84 -3.72
C TYR A 101 1.80 7.59 -2.46
N ALA A 102 2.29 7.98 -1.28
CA ALA A 102 1.49 7.93 -0.06
C ALA A 102 0.23 8.80 -0.17
N VAL A 103 0.33 10.04 -0.66
CA VAL A 103 -0.84 10.90 -0.92
C VAL A 103 -1.83 10.22 -1.86
N VAL A 104 -1.34 9.65 -2.97
CA VAL A 104 -2.21 8.95 -3.94
C VAL A 104 -2.96 7.80 -3.26
N THR A 105 -2.26 6.96 -2.49
CA THR A 105 -2.87 5.78 -1.86
C THR A 105 -3.83 6.13 -0.74
N GLN A 106 -3.48 7.10 0.10
CA GLN A 106 -4.24 7.41 1.31
C GLN A 106 -5.43 8.34 1.04
N LEU A 107 -5.35 9.21 0.04
CA LEU A 107 -6.39 10.21 -0.24
C LEU A 107 -7.07 9.95 -1.58
N GLU A 108 -6.30 9.77 -2.64
CA GLU A 108 -6.83 9.83 -4.01
C GLU A 108 -7.43 8.50 -4.51
N LEU A 109 -7.03 7.37 -3.93
CA LEU A 109 -7.65 6.06 -4.20
C LEU A 109 -9.00 5.87 -3.48
N ARG A 110 -9.37 6.71 -2.52
CA ARG A 110 -10.63 6.59 -1.75
C ARG A 110 -11.84 7.09 -2.56
N GLN A 111 -12.21 6.33 -3.58
CA GLN A 111 -13.21 6.73 -4.59
C GLN A 111 -14.65 6.36 -4.22
N SER A 112 -15.60 7.21 -4.61
CA SER A 112 -17.04 7.00 -4.35
C SER A 112 -17.72 6.06 -5.36
N SER A 113 -17.09 5.79 -6.51
CA SER A 113 -17.55 4.82 -7.51
C SER A 113 -17.40 3.38 -7.02
N SER A 114 -18.49 2.61 -7.03
CA SER A 114 -18.48 1.19 -6.63
C SER A 114 -17.62 0.32 -7.55
N ALA A 115 -17.69 0.55 -8.86
CA ALA A 115 -16.89 -0.18 -9.84
C ALA A 115 -15.39 0.06 -9.63
N LEU A 116 -15.00 1.32 -9.38
CA LEU A 116 -13.60 1.67 -9.13
C LEU A 116 -13.12 1.08 -7.79
N ARG A 117 -13.93 1.17 -6.72
CA ARG A 117 -13.62 0.51 -5.45
C ARG A 117 -13.42 -0.99 -5.59
N GLN A 118 -14.23 -1.68 -6.39
CA GLN A 118 -14.09 -3.11 -6.61
C GLN A 118 -12.74 -3.44 -7.27
N ARG A 119 -12.33 -2.66 -8.28
CA ARG A 119 -11.02 -2.81 -8.93
C ARG A 119 -9.87 -2.57 -7.96
N ILE A 120 -9.94 -1.52 -7.15
CA ILE A 120 -8.92 -1.22 -6.12
C ILE A 120 -8.83 -2.36 -5.09
N ASN A 121 -9.98 -2.86 -4.63
CA ASN A 121 -10.04 -3.98 -3.68
C ASN A 121 -9.44 -5.26 -4.28
N GLU A 122 -9.61 -5.49 -5.59
CA GLU A 122 -9.01 -6.62 -6.28
C GLU A 122 -7.48 -6.57 -6.22
N VAL A 123 -6.90 -5.39 -6.42
CA VAL A 123 -5.45 -5.15 -6.33
C VAL A 123 -4.92 -5.35 -4.91
N LEU A 124 -5.70 -4.98 -3.89
CA LEU A 124 -5.32 -5.16 -2.48
C LEU A 124 -5.34 -6.62 -2.00
N LYS A 125 -5.99 -7.54 -2.73
CA LYS A 125 -6.20 -8.92 -2.28
C LYS A 125 -4.91 -9.63 -1.89
N ASP A 126 -3.85 -9.48 -2.71
CA ASP A 126 -2.58 -10.17 -2.46
C ASP A 126 -1.88 -9.66 -1.19
N TYR A 127 -2.00 -8.36 -0.90
CA TYR A 127 -1.45 -7.79 0.32
C TYR A 127 -2.26 -8.22 1.56
N LEU A 128 -3.59 -8.20 1.46
CA LEU A 128 -4.47 -8.68 2.52
C LEU A 128 -4.26 -10.17 2.81
N TRP A 129 -4.07 -10.98 1.77
CA TRP A 129 -3.74 -12.39 1.90
C TRP A 129 -2.36 -12.60 2.53
N LEU A 130 -1.37 -11.78 2.19
CA LEU A 130 -0.06 -11.84 2.80
C LEU A 130 -0.14 -11.64 4.33
N ILE A 131 -0.89 -10.63 4.78
CA ILE A 131 -1.16 -10.39 6.21
C ILE A 131 -1.87 -11.61 6.83
N GLU A 132 -2.94 -12.08 6.20
CA GLU A 132 -3.74 -13.22 6.68
C GLU A 132 -2.89 -14.50 6.83
N SER A 133 -1.96 -14.73 5.89
CA SER A 133 -1.06 -15.88 5.90
C SER A 133 -0.04 -15.86 7.05
N ILE A 134 0.36 -14.68 7.54
CA ILE A 134 1.23 -14.56 8.73
C ILE A 134 0.43 -14.96 9.97
N ILE A 135 -0.84 -14.54 10.05
CA ILE A 135 -1.73 -14.85 11.17
C ILE A 135 -2.01 -16.36 11.24
N ILE A 136 -2.37 -16.98 10.11
CA ILE A 136 -2.62 -18.43 10.02
C ILE A 136 -1.39 -19.22 10.48
N ARG A 137 -0.21 -18.92 9.92
CA ARG A 137 1.03 -19.61 10.29
C ARG A 137 1.45 -19.38 11.74
N GLY A 138 1.16 -18.20 12.29
CA GLY A 138 1.41 -17.92 13.71
C GLY A 138 0.53 -18.74 14.64
N LYS A 139 -0.73 -19.01 14.26
CA LYS A 139 -1.60 -19.95 15.00
C LYS A 139 -1.08 -21.39 14.90
N GLU A 140 -0.69 -21.83 13.70
CA GLU A 140 -0.14 -23.17 13.46
C GLU A 140 1.15 -23.43 14.25
N LYS A 141 1.98 -22.40 14.44
CA LYS A 141 3.22 -22.46 15.22
C LYS A 141 3.05 -22.13 16.71
N GLU A 142 1.80 -21.96 17.18
CA GLU A 142 1.48 -21.59 18.57
C GLU A 142 2.08 -20.25 19.05
N ALA A 143 2.58 -19.43 18.12
CA ALA A 143 3.09 -18.08 18.38
C ALA A 143 1.96 -17.08 18.62
N PHE A 144 0.80 -17.28 17.97
CA PHE A 144 -0.40 -16.45 18.15
C PHE A 144 -1.54 -17.27 18.77
N SER A 145 -2.44 -16.57 19.47
CA SER A 145 -3.59 -17.19 20.14
C SER A 145 -4.43 -18.06 19.18
N PRO A 146 -4.77 -19.30 19.54
CA PRO A 146 -5.61 -20.18 18.70
C PRO A 146 -7.03 -19.64 18.52
N HIS A 147 -7.47 -18.73 19.40
CA HIS A 147 -8.80 -18.11 19.36
C HIS A 147 -8.86 -16.85 18.48
N LEU A 148 -7.73 -16.42 17.90
CA LEU A 148 -7.71 -15.27 17.01
C LEU A 148 -8.51 -15.56 15.73
N ASN A 149 -9.46 -14.68 15.41
CA ASN A 149 -10.15 -14.71 14.13
C ASN A 149 -9.26 -14.05 13.07
N GLU A 150 -8.88 -14.81 12.04
CA GLU A 150 -7.87 -14.43 11.06
C GLU A 150 -8.30 -13.20 10.25
N LYS A 151 -9.58 -13.16 9.84
CA LYS A 151 -10.12 -12.05 9.05
C LYS A 151 -10.21 -10.75 9.86
N LEU A 152 -10.63 -10.85 11.12
CA LEU A 152 -10.71 -9.70 12.02
C LEU A 152 -9.32 -9.19 12.38
N ALA A 153 -8.37 -10.09 12.68
CA ALA A 153 -6.99 -9.72 12.95
C ALA A 153 -6.32 -9.07 11.72
N ARG A 154 -6.56 -9.60 10.52
CA ARG A 154 -6.12 -8.98 9.27
C ARG A 154 -6.71 -7.58 9.08
N GLN A 155 -8.01 -7.40 9.35
CA GLN A 155 -8.66 -6.08 9.30
C GLN A 155 -8.04 -5.11 10.30
N MET A 156 -7.75 -5.55 11.53
CA MET A 156 -7.11 -4.76 12.56
C MET A 156 -5.70 -4.35 12.15
N ILE A 157 -4.88 -5.28 11.65
CA ILE A 157 -3.51 -4.99 11.19
C ILE A 157 -3.56 -4.00 10.02
N PHE A 158 -4.30 -4.31 8.96
CA PHE A 158 -4.37 -3.44 7.78
C PHE A 158 -4.93 -2.06 8.14
N GLY A 159 -6.03 -2.00 8.89
CA GLY A 159 -6.67 -0.75 9.29
C GLY A 159 -5.78 0.11 10.18
N THR A 160 -5.00 -0.49 11.09
CA THR A 160 -4.04 0.25 11.93
C THR A 160 -2.94 0.87 11.07
N LEU A 161 -2.34 0.10 10.15
CA LEU A 161 -1.30 0.59 9.25
C LEU A 161 -1.81 1.70 8.32
N ASP A 162 -3.01 1.50 7.76
CA ASP A 162 -3.68 2.44 6.86
C ASP A 162 -4.02 3.76 7.57
N GLU A 163 -4.57 3.70 8.80
CA GLU A 163 -4.94 4.89 9.57
C GLU A 163 -3.72 5.67 10.07
N VAL A 164 -2.67 4.99 10.53
CA VAL A 164 -1.42 5.64 10.94
C VAL A 164 -0.80 6.38 9.75
N THR A 165 -0.75 5.74 8.58
CA THR A 165 -0.24 6.38 7.35
C THR A 165 -1.15 7.53 6.91
N THR A 166 -2.47 7.36 6.96
CA THR A 166 -3.43 8.42 6.62
C THR A 166 -3.21 9.64 7.52
N ASN A 167 -3.07 9.47 8.84
CA ASN A 167 -2.77 10.58 9.74
C ASN A 167 -1.45 11.27 9.43
N TRP A 168 -0.41 10.51 9.06
CA TRP A 168 0.87 11.08 8.65
C TRP A 168 0.76 11.92 7.37
N VAL A 169 0.06 11.42 6.36
CA VAL A 169 -0.24 12.17 5.12
C VAL A 169 -1.04 13.44 5.42
N MET A 170 -2.08 13.35 6.27
CA MET A 170 -2.91 14.49 6.67
C MET A 170 -2.14 15.55 7.50
N LYS A 171 -0.94 15.23 7.97
CA LYS A 171 -0.02 16.16 8.64
C LYS A 171 1.13 16.58 7.74
N ASP A 172 0.93 16.54 6.43
CA ASP A 172 1.92 16.91 5.39
C ASP A 172 3.22 16.12 5.50
N CYS A 173 3.15 14.87 5.96
CA CYS A 173 4.30 13.99 6.10
C CYS A 173 5.43 14.55 6.98
N LYS A 174 5.10 15.39 7.99
CA LYS A 174 6.06 16.22 8.75
C LYS A 174 6.90 15.48 9.80
N TYR A 175 6.55 14.25 10.15
CA TYR A 175 7.27 13.47 11.15
C TYR A 175 7.74 12.14 10.55
N ASP A 176 8.65 11.47 11.25
CA ASP A 176 9.17 10.17 10.84
C ASP A 176 8.10 9.08 11.03
N LEU A 177 7.57 8.57 9.92
CA LEU A 177 6.60 7.49 9.91
C LEU A 177 7.23 6.15 10.33
N GLU A 178 8.50 5.92 9.98
CA GLU A 178 9.20 4.67 10.29
C GLU A 178 9.44 4.52 11.80
N ALA A 179 9.54 5.62 12.54
CA ALA A 179 9.61 5.62 14.00
C ALA A 179 8.37 4.98 14.68
N PHE A 180 7.25 4.84 13.97
CA PHE A 180 6.06 4.15 14.46
C PHE A 180 6.03 2.65 14.19
N SER A 181 7.01 2.08 13.49
CA SER A 181 7.05 0.63 13.23
C SER A 181 7.09 -0.20 14.52
N GLU A 182 7.99 0.12 15.45
CA GLU A 182 8.14 -0.64 16.70
C GLU A 182 6.91 -0.48 17.62
N PRO A 183 6.43 0.74 17.94
CA PRO A 183 5.27 0.89 18.83
C PRO A 183 4.00 0.25 18.27
N ILE A 184 3.77 0.34 16.96
CA ILE A 184 2.60 -0.29 16.33
C ILE A 184 2.72 -1.82 16.33
N TYR A 185 3.90 -2.36 16.06
CA TYR A 185 4.15 -3.80 16.17
C TYR A 185 3.85 -4.31 17.59
N GLU A 186 4.40 -3.65 18.62
CA GLU A 186 4.17 -3.99 20.02
C GLU A 186 2.68 -3.94 20.40
N MET A 187 1.97 -2.88 19.96
CA MET A 187 0.53 -2.76 20.17
C MET A 187 -0.28 -3.86 19.47
N LEU A 188 0.12 -4.27 18.26
CA LEU A 188 -0.55 -5.35 17.53
C LEU A 188 -0.35 -6.71 18.21
N LEU A 189 0.82 -6.93 18.82
CA LEU A 189 1.16 -8.19 19.48
C LEU A 189 0.57 -8.29 20.89
N HIS A 190 0.56 -7.20 21.66
CA HIS A 190 0.22 -7.21 23.08
C HIS A 190 -1.09 -6.49 23.41
N GLY A 191 -1.67 -5.76 22.45
CA GLY A 191 -2.82 -4.91 22.70
C GLY A 191 -2.50 -3.80 23.71
N PHE A 192 -3.52 -3.36 24.45
CA PHE A 192 -3.39 -2.30 25.46
C PHE A 192 -3.13 -2.82 26.88
N LYS A 193 -3.04 -4.14 27.06
CA LYS A 193 -2.86 -4.71 28.39
C LYS A 193 -1.45 -4.40 28.88
N ALA A 194 -1.31 -3.92 30.11
CA ALA A 194 0.00 -3.83 30.74
C ALA A 194 0.64 -5.23 30.76
N GLY A 195 1.88 -5.34 30.26
CA GLY A 195 2.64 -6.59 30.29
C GLY A 195 2.56 -7.19 31.69
N VAL A 196 2.26 -8.49 31.77
CA VAL A 196 2.19 -9.16 33.07
C VAL A 196 3.54 -8.99 33.74
N LYS A 197 3.60 -8.21 34.82
CA LYS A 197 4.78 -8.17 35.69
C LYS A 197 4.95 -9.60 36.21
N THR A 198 5.95 -10.30 35.70
CA THR A 198 6.46 -11.55 36.27
C THR A 198 6.99 -11.33 37.67
#